data_AF-A0A7J8JB72-F1
#
_entry.id   AF-A0A7J8JB72-F1
#
_cell.length_a   1.000
_cell.length_b   1.000
_cell.length_c   1.000
_cell.angle_alpha   90.00
_cell.angle_beta   90.00
_cell.angle_gamma   90.00
#
_symmetry.space_group_name_H-M   'P 1'
#
loop_
_entity.id
_entity.type
_entity.pdbx_description
1 polymer ?
#
loop_
_entity_poly.entity_id
_entity_poly.type
_entity_poly.pdbx_seq_one_letter_code
_entity_poly.pdbx_strand_id
1 'polypeptide(L)'
;MPMIPQAIYTMLSCARIGAIHSLIFGGFASKELSSRIDHAKPKVVVTASFGIEPGRRVEYIPLLEEALRIGQHKPDKVLIYSRPNMGLRSQQ
;
A
#
# COMPACT_ATOMS: atom_id res chain seq x y z
N MET A 1 -0.88 1.79 3.66
CA MET A 1 -1.27 0.95 4.82
C MET A 1 -2.34 1.67 5.64
N PRO A 2 -3.36 0.99 6.18
CA PRO A 2 -4.29 1.59 7.13
C PRO A 2 -3.65 1.77 8.52
N MET A 3 -4.36 2.39 9.45
CA MET A 3 -3.97 2.50 10.86
C MET A 3 -4.08 1.15 11.58
N ILE A 4 -3.09 0.27 11.36
CA ILE A 4 -2.97 -1.05 11.97
C ILE A 4 -1.52 -1.27 12.46
N PRO A 5 -1.26 -2.18 13.43
CA PRO A 5 0.08 -2.39 13.99
C PRO A 5 1.16 -2.70 12.94
N GLN A 6 0.80 -3.44 11.89
CA GLN A 6 1.70 -3.81 10.80
C GLN A 6 2.30 -2.60 10.06
N ALA A 7 1.63 -1.44 10.09
CA ALA A 7 2.20 -0.21 9.54
C ALA A 7 3.45 0.22 10.32
N ILE A 8 3.39 0.22 11.65
CA ILE A 8 4.55 0.54 12.51
C ILE A 8 5.62 -0.54 12.38
N TYR A 9 5.25 -1.82 12.32
CA TYR A 9 6.23 -2.90 12.10
C TYR A 9 6.99 -2.71 10.80
N THR A 10 6.31 -2.30 9.72
CA THR A 10 6.94 -2.00 8.44
C THR A 10 7.93 -0.84 8.57
N MET A 11 7.52 0.27 9.19
CA MET A 11 8.39 1.44 9.40
C MET A 11 9.65 1.08 10.18
N LEU A 12 9.49 0.40 11.32
CA LEU A 12 10.61 -0.02 12.16
C LEU A 12 11.51 -1.05 11.46
N SER A 13 10.94 -1.92 10.62
CA SER A 13 11.72 -2.88 9.82
C SER A 13 12.57 -2.17 8.77
N CYS A 14 12.03 -1.15 8.09
CA CYS A 14 12.81 -0.31 7.19
C CYS A 14 13.96 0.38 7.94
N ALA A 15 13.67 1.03 9.07
CA ALA A 15 14.69 1.69 9.88
C ALA A 15 15.77 0.70 10.36
N ARG A 16 15.38 -0.53 10.75
CA ARG A 16 16.28 -1.58 11.21
C ARG A 16 17.33 -1.99 10.17
N ILE A 17 16.98 -1.97 8.88
CA ILE A 17 17.90 -2.32 7.79
C ILE A 17 18.55 -1.09 7.12
N GLY A 18 18.36 0.10 7.69
CA GLY A 18 18.86 1.36 7.12
C GLY A 18 18.11 1.82 5.85
N ALA A 19 16.92 1.28 5.58
CA ALA A 19 16.09 1.71 4.47
C ALA A 19 15.25 2.94 4.84
N ILE A 20 15.11 3.87 3.88
CA ILE A 20 14.22 5.02 3.99
C ILE A 20 12.80 4.57 3.66
N HIS A 21 11.86 4.75 4.59
CA HIS A 21 10.45 4.51 4.32
C HIS A 21 9.73 5.80 3.90
N SER A 22 9.00 5.77 2.79
CA SER A 22 8.14 6.87 2.33
C SER A 22 6.69 6.52 2.62
N LEU A 23 6.10 7.16 3.66
CA LEU A 23 4.73 6.89 4.07
C LEU A 23 3.73 7.71 3.26
N ILE A 24 2.66 7.05 2.85
CA ILE A 24 1.59 7.62 2.04
C ILE A 24 0.28 7.35 2.76
N PHE A 25 -0.53 8.39 2.95
CA PHE A 25 -1.84 8.29 3.60
C PHE A 25 -2.79 7.39 2.81
N GLY A 26 -3.54 6.53 3.51
CA GLY A 26 -4.40 5.53 2.88
C GLY A 26 -5.55 6.11 2.04
N GLY A 27 -6.00 7.34 2.31
CA GLY A 27 -7.11 7.96 1.59
C GLY A 27 -6.74 8.60 0.24
N PHE A 28 -5.50 8.49 -0.23
CA PHE A 28 -5.11 9.05 -1.53
C PHE A 28 -5.73 8.29 -2.72
N ALA A 29 -6.13 9.03 -3.74
CA ALA A 29 -6.52 8.46 -5.03
C ALA A 29 -5.31 7.90 -5.77
N SER A 30 -5.54 6.97 -6.71
CA SER A 30 -4.48 6.28 -7.47
C SER A 30 -3.50 7.22 -8.19
N LYS A 31 -3.98 8.38 -8.68
CA LYS A 31 -3.14 9.40 -9.31
C LYS A 31 -2.10 9.99 -8.35
N GLU A 32 -2.52 10.32 -7.14
CA GLU A 32 -1.62 10.88 -6.10
C GLU A 32 -0.63 9.82 -5.61
N LEU A 33 -1.07 8.56 -5.50
CA LEU A 33 -0.20 7.44 -5.19
C LEU A 33 0.86 7.22 -6.29
N SER A 34 0.45 7.27 -7.57
CA SER A 34 1.34 7.15 -8.72
C SER A 34 2.45 8.20 -8.70
N SER A 35 2.09 9.48 -8.52
CA SER A 35 3.06 10.58 -8.50
C SER A 35 4.12 10.38 -7.42
N ARG A 36 3.73 9.89 -6.24
CA ARG A 36 4.65 9.59 -5.14
C ARG A 36 5.56 8.41 -5.42
N ILE A 37 5.04 7.36 -6.07
CA ILE A 37 5.83 6.20 -6.50
C ILE A 37 6.87 6.62 -7.55
N ASP A 38 6.46 7.41 -8.54
CA ASP A 38 7.35 7.89 -9.60
C ASP A 38 8.46 8.81 -9.08
N HIS A 39 8.13 9.65 -8.09
CA HIS A 39 9.10 10.52 -7.45
C HIS A 39 10.08 9.75 -6.55
N ALA A 40 9.58 8.84 -5.70
CA ALA A 40 10.41 8.13 -4.74
C ALA A 40 11.17 6.93 -5.33
N LYS A 41 10.73 6.43 -6.49
CA LYS A 41 11.26 5.23 -7.18
C LYS A 41 11.55 4.05 -6.23
N PRO A 42 10.57 3.62 -5.41
CA PRO A 42 10.81 2.60 -4.41
C PRO A 42 11.08 1.23 -5.06
N LYS A 43 12.02 0.46 -4.49
CA LYS A 43 12.21 -0.95 -4.87
C LYS A 43 11.08 -1.85 -4.37
N VAL A 44 10.47 -1.49 -3.24
CA VAL A 44 9.40 -2.27 -2.60
C VAL A 44 8.27 -1.35 -2.18
N VAL A 45 7.03 -1.76 -2.43
CA VAL A 45 5.82 -1.14 -1.86
C VAL A 45 5.17 -2.10 -0.89
N VAL A 46 4.75 -1.60 0.28
CA VAL A 46 4.03 -2.37 1.29
C VAL A 46 2.64 -1.79 1.47
N THR A 47 1.61 -2.63 1.35
CA THR A 47 0.21 -2.25 1.55
C THR A 47 -0.57 -3.35 2.29
N ALA A 48 -1.84 -3.10 2.58
CA ALA A 48 -2.76 -4.09 3.12
C ALA A 48 -3.85 -4.39 2.09
N SER A 49 -4.63 -5.46 2.28
CA SER A 49 -5.78 -5.75 1.43
C SER A 49 -6.81 -4.60 1.43
N PHE A 50 -7.21 -4.12 2.61
CA PHE A 50 -8.16 -3.01 2.76
C PHE A 50 -7.92 -2.19 4.03
N GLY A 51 -8.42 -0.95 4.07
CA GLY A 51 -8.56 -0.11 5.25
C GLY A 51 -10.01 -0.05 5.74
N ILE A 52 -10.20 0.26 7.03
CA ILE A 52 -11.52 0.63 7.57
C ILE A 52 -11.40 2.08 8.03
N GLU A 53 -12.19 2.96 7.43
CA GLU A 53 -12.32 4.37 7.78
C GLU A 53 -13.74 4.60 8.33
N PRO A 54 -14.00 5.72 9.03
CA PRO A 54 -15.35 6.04 9.48
C PRO A 54 -16.37 5.95 8.33
N GLY A 55 -17.34 5.06 8.46
CA GLY A 55 -18.43 4.89 7.50
C GLY A 55 -18.10 4.14 6.20
N ARG A 56 -16.86 3.66 5.98
CA ARG A 56 -16.53 2.93 4.75
C ARG A 56 -15.33 2.00 4.83
N ARG A 57 -15.31 1.00 3.95
CA ARG A 57 -14.16 0.16 3.65
C ARG A 57 -13.40 0.73 2.45
N VAL A 58 -12.08 0.79 2.54
CA VAL A 58 -11.20 1.30 1.47
C VAL A 58 -10.39 0.14 0.90
N GLU A 59 -10.63 -0.23 -0.35
CA GLU A 59 -9.88 -1.29 -1.02
C GLU A 59 -8.54 -0.75 -1.52
N TYR A 60 -7.42 -1.19 -0.92
CA TYR A 60 -6.10 -0.65 -1.27
C TYR A 60 -5.45 -1.37 -2.45
N ILE A 61 -5.77 -2.64 -2.68
CA ILE A 61 -5.21 -3.40 -3.80
C ILE A 61 -5.58 -2.73 -5.14
N PRO A 62 -6.86 -2.44 -5.44
CA PRO A 62 -7.22 -1.81 -6.71
C PRO A 62 -6.64 -0.39 -6.86
N LEU A 63 -6.56 0.37 -5.75
CA LEU A 63 -5.94 1.69 -5.76
C LEU A 63 -4.45 1.61 -6.13
N LEU A 64 -3.72 0.64 -5.57
CA LEU A 64 -2.33 0.42 -5.88
C LEU A 64 -2.13 -0.11 -7.30
N GLU A 65 -2.94 -1.08 -7.74
CA GLU A 65 -2.89 -1.60 -9.11
C GLU A 65 -3.08 -0.50 -10.14
N GLU A 66 -4.07 0.37 -9.95
CA GLU A 66 -4.31 1.50 -10.85
C GLU A 66 -3.17 2.51 -10.80
N ALA A 67 -2.64 2.84 -9.61
CA ALA A 67 -1.49 3.73 -9.47
C ALA A 67 -0.25 3.17 -10.20
N LEU A 68 -0.01 1.87 -10.04
CA LEU A 68 1.05 1.17 -10.74
C LEU A 68 0.76 1.06 -12.23
N ARG A 69 -0.48 1.06 -12.71
CA ARG A 69 -0.80 1.05 -14.14
C ARG A 69 -0.46 2.37 -14.80
N ILE A 70 -0.86 3.48 -14.19
CA ILE A 70 -0.68 4.84 -14.74
C ILE A 70 0.72 5.43 -14.51
N GLY A 71 1.43 4.98 -13.47
CA GLY A 71 2.77 5.46 -13.14
C GLY A 71 3.85 4.93 -14.07
N GLN A 72 5.00 5.60 -14.10
CA GLN A 72 6.15 5.21 -14.91
C GLN A 72 7.03 4.17 -14.20
N HIS A 73 7.27 4.35 -12.90
CA HIS A 73 8.12 3.49 -12.09
C HIS A 73 7.34 2.27 -11.57
N LYS A 74 7.89 1.06 -11.76
CA LYS A 74 7.34 -0.17 -11.21
C LYS A 74 8.28 -0.70 -10.13
N PRO A 75 7.83 -0.82 -8.87
CA PRO A 75 8.62 -1.47 -7.82
C PRO A 75 8.90 -2.94 -8.17
N ASP A 76 10.06 -3.45 -7.74
CA ASP A 76 10.47 -4.84 -7.95
C ASP A 76 9.54 -5.83 -7.23
N LYS A 77 9.01 -5.40 -6.06
CA LYS A 77 8.12 -6.20 -5.22
C LYS A 77 7.01 -5.36 -4.60
N VAL A 78 5.84 -5.99 -4.45
CA VAL A 78 4.72 -5.50 -3.66
C VAL A 78 4.42 -6.51 -2.56
N LEU A 79 4.47 -6.06 -1.31
CA LEU A 79 4.11 -6.86 -0.14
C LEU A 79 2.71 -6.46 0.33
N ILE A 80 1.79 -7.42 0.37
CA ILE A 80 0.41 -7.20 0.77
C ILE A 80 0.14 -7.92 2.08
N TYR A 81 -0.21 -7.17 3.12
CA TYR A 81 -0.77 -7.76 4.33
C TYR A 81 -2.26 -8.07 4.13
N SER A 82 -2.58 -9.36 3.99
CA SER A 82 -3.95 -9.85 3.92
C SER A 82 -4.61 -9.76 5.29
N ARG A 83 -5.42 -8.71 5.51
CA ARG A 83 -6.14 -8.53 6.77
C ARG A 83 -7.18 -9.66 6.96
N PRO A 84 -7.37 -10.15 8.20
CA PRO A 84 -8.47 -11.06 8.53
C PRO A 84 -9.82 -10.43 8.12
N ASN A 85 -10.78 -11.24 7.70
CA ASN A 85 -12.04 -10.81 7.06
C ASN A 85 -11.89 -10.21 5.66
N MET A 86 -10.80 -10.55 4.96
CA MET A 86 -10.84 -10.66 3.50
C MET A 86 -11.85 -11.79 3.21
N GLY A 87 -13.14 -11.44 3.15
CA GLY A 87 -14.18 -12.39 2.75
C GLY A 87 -13.67 -13.12 1.52
N LEU A 88 -13.66 -14.46 1.60
CA LEU A 88 -13.25 -15.33 0.52
C LEU A 88 -13.74 -14.70 -0.78
N ARG A 89 -12.81 -14.32 -1.68
CA ARG A 89 -13.20 -14.13 -3.06
C ARG A 89 -13.80 -15.48 -3.47
N SER A 90 -15.12 -15.54 -3.54
CA SER A 90 -15.79 -16.45 -4.44
C SER A 90 -15.08 -16.30 -5.77
N GLN A 91 -14.56 -17.43 -6.26
CA GLN A 91 -13.97 -17.55 -7.58
C GLN A 91 -14.82 -16.80 -8.61
N GLN A 92 -14.16 -15.96 -9.40
CA GLN A 92 -14.38 -15.79 -10.84
C GLN A 92 -13.25 -14.93 -11.40
#